data_AF-A0A950WXG2-F1
#
_entry.id   AF-A0A950WXG2-F1
#
_cell.length_a   1.000
_cell.length_b   1.000
_cell.length_c   1.000
_cell.angle_alpha   90.00
_cell.angle_beta   90.00
_cell.angle_gamma   90.00
#
_symmetry.space_group_name_H-M   'P 1'
#
loop_
_entity.id
_entity.type
_entity.pdbx_description
1 polymer ?
#
loop_
_entity_poly.entity_id
_entity_poly.type
_entity_poly.pdbx_seq_one_letter_code
_entity_poly.pdbx_strand_id
1 'polypeptide(L)'
;PNYWPGFPYRQIAPLYDAWQVMDYFTNRTAAQGYRDAYRYTADNIDRLRADVGVANLPVHVIGGIADKTTPDDVDGMYRAAAERGSPGGSLYDYRTTADALWPGMQRFRR
;
A
#
# COMPACT_ATOMS: atom_id res chain seq x y z
N PRO A 1 -18.18 7.61 -8.11
CA PRO A 1 -19.12 6.83 -7.25
C PRO A 1 -19.42 5.39 -7.72
N ASN A 2 -19.04 4.97 -8.93
CA ASN A 2 -19.47 3.66 -9.48
C ASN A 2 -18.39 2.56 -9.48
N TYR A 3 -17.31 2.75 -8.74
CA TYR A 3 -16.21 1.77 -8.71
C TYR A 3 -16.45 0.72 -7.62
N TRP A 4 -17.46 -0.14 -7.79
CA TRP A 4 -17.69 -1.35 -6.99
C TRP A 4 -18.34 -1.14 -5.60
N PRO A 5 -19.59 -0.62 -5.51
CA PRO A 5 -20.26 -0.42 -4.22
C PRO A 5 -20.54 -1.73 -3.42
N GLY A 6 -20.39 -2.89 -4.06
CA GLY A 6 -20.59 -4.20 -3.45
C GLY A 6 -19.47 -5.17 -3.75
N PHE A 7 -18.20 -4.71 -3.79
CA PHE A 7 -17.08 -5.63 -4.00
C PHE A 7 -17.10 -6.75 -2.94
N PRO A 8 -17.05 -8.03 -3.35
CA PRO A 8 -17.40 -9.15 -2.47
C PRO A 8 -16.23 -9.59 -1.57
N TYR A 9 -15.60 -8.64 -0.85
CA TYR A 9 -14.39 -8.86 -0.05
C TYR A 9 -14.45 -10.14 0.81
N ARG A 10 -15.52 -10.30 1.59
CA ARG A 10 -15.71 -11.46 2.48
C ARG A 10 -15.94 -12.77 1.74
N GLN A 11 -16.57 -12.73 0.57
CA GLN A 11 -16.90 -13.95 -0.19
C GLN A 11 -15.65 -14.52 -0.87
N ILE A 12 -14.73 -13.65 -1.29
CA ILE A 12 -13.50 -14.06 -1.95
C ILE A 12 -12.32 -14.22 -0.97
N ALA A 13 -12.45 -13.76 0.27
CA ALA A 13 -11.41 -13.91 1.29
C ALA A 13 -10.87 -15.34 1.44
N PRO A 14 -11.70 -16.40 1.44
CA PRO A 14 -11.20 -17.77 1.55
C PRO A 14 -10.43 -18.27 0.31
N LEU A 15 -10.44 -17.51 -0.79
CA LEU A 15 -9.83 -17.88 -2.08
C LEU A 15 -8.40 -17.35 -2.24
N TYR A 16 -7.96 -16.44 -1.36
CA TYR A 16 -6.67 -15.76 -1.48
C TYR A 16 -5.93 -15.73 -0.15
N ASP A 17 -4.66 -16.14 -0.17
CA ASP A 17 -3.78 -16.11 1.00
C ASP A 17 -3.22 -14.71 1.29
N ALA A 18 -3.17 -13.84 0.29
CA ALA A 18 -2.62 -12.50 0.39
C ALA A 18 -3.37 -11.52 -0.51
N TRP A 19 -3.40 -10.27 -0.07
CA TRP A 19 -4.09 -9.19 -0.76
C TRP A 19 -3.12 -8.08 -1.14
N GLN A 20 -3.30 -7.53 -2.33
CA GLN A 20 -2.48 -6.44 -2.83
C GLN A 20 -3.33 -5.19 -3.02
N VAL A 21 -2.96 -4.11 -2.33
CA VAL A 21 -3.64 -2.83 -2.45
C VAL A 21 -2.84 -1.89 -3.36
N MET A 22 -3.54 -1.28 -4.31
CA MET A 22 -3.01 -0.22 -5.18
C MET A 22 -2.95 1.10 -4.38
N ASP A 23 -2.00 1.17 -3.47
CA ASP A 23 -1.75 2.23 -2.51
C ASP A 23 -1.03 3.44 -3.14
N TYR A 24 -1.61 3.95 -4.23
CA TYR A 24 -0.98 5.01 -5.04
C TYR A 24 -1.09 6.38 -4.36
N PHE A 25 -0.37 6.59 -3.25
CA PHE A 25 -0.31 7.87 -2.54
C PHE A 25 0.13 9.02 -3.46
N THR A 26 0.96 8.75 -4.47
CA THR A 26 1.36 9.76 -5.48
C THR A 26 0.22 10.19 -6.41
N ASN A 27 -0.88 9.43 -6.48
CA ASN A 27 -2.10 9.79 -7.21
C ASN A 27 -3.12 10.54 -6.32
N ARG A 28 -2.76 10.83 -5.06
CA ARG A 28 -3.56 11.59 -4.10
C ARG A 28 -3.01 13.00 -3.96
N THR A 29 -3.81 13.88 -3.35
CA THR A 29 -3.43 15.29 -3.17
C THR A 29 -3.13 15.61 -1.70
N ALA A 30 -2.26 16.59 -1.48
CA ALA A 30 -1.94 17.09 -0.14
C ALA A 30 -3.17 17.69 0.55
N ALA A 31 -4.05 18.36 -0.21
CA ALA A 31 -5.31 18.93 0.32
C ALA A 31 -6.25 17.88 0.92
N GLN A 32 -6.20 16.63 0.42
CA GLN A 32 -6.95 15.50 0.98
C GLN A 32 -6.25 14.84 2.17
N GLY A 33 -5.01 15.21 2.47
CA GLY A 33 -4.16 14.55 3.46
C GLY A 33 -3.64 13.17 3.04
N TYR A 34 -4.02 12.69 1.86
CA TYR A 34 -3.71 11.33 1.40
C TYR A 34 -2.50 11.23 0.46
N ARG A 35 -1.83 12.36 0.16
CA ARG A 35 -0.50 12.32 -0.49
C ARG A 35 0.58 11.85 0.48
N ASP A 36 0.35 11.96 1.79
CA ASP A 36 1.23 11.40 2.82
C ASP A 36 1.26 9.87 2.70
N ALA A 37 2.43 9.32 2.36
CA ALA A 37 2.60 7.90 2.13
C ALA A 37 2.29 7.08 3.40
N TYR A 38 2.78 7.50 4.57
CA TYR A 38 2.52 6.79 5.82
C TYR A 38 1.02 6.69 6.09
N ARG A 39 0.33 7.84 6.05
CA ARG A 39 -1.11 7.89 6.36
C ARG A 39 -1.92 7.08 5.36
N TYR A 40 -1.62 7.22 4.07
CA TYR A 40 -2.42 6.56 3.05
C TYR A 40 -2.22 5.04 3.06
N THR A 41 -0.98 4.58 3.24
CA THR A 41 -0.66 3.15 3.42
C THR A 41 -1.36 2.58 4.65
N ALA A 42 -1.29 3.28 5.77
CA ALA A 42 -1.94 2.92 7.02
C ALA A 42 -3.45 2.71 6.85
N ASP A 43 -4.12 3.76 6.35
CA ASP A 43 -5.57 3.78 6.18
C ASP A 43 -6.03 2.69 5.19
N ASN A 44 -5.27 2.43 4.12
CA ASN A 44 -5.62 1.40 3.14
C ASN A 44 -5.51 -0.02 3.70
N ILE A 45 -4.47 -0.33 4.47
CA ILE A 45 -4.33 -1.65 5.11
C ILE A 45 -5.48 -1.87 6.11
N ASP A 46 -5.75 -0.89 6.96
CA ASP A 46 -6.74 -0.99 8.03
C ASP A 46 -8.16 -1.09 7.43
N ARG A 47 -8.45 -0.30 6.40
CA ARG A 47 -9.71 -0.38 5.66
C ARG A 47 -9.89 -1.73 4.97
N LEU A 48 -8.87 -2.24 4.27
CA LEU A 48 -8.98 -3.53 3.60
C LEU A 48 -9.26 -4.65 4.61
N ARG A 49 -8.56 -4.66 5.76
CA ARG A 49 -8.78 -5.64 6.82
C ARG A 49 -10.20 -5.57 7.38
N ALA A 50 -10.75 -4.37 7.53
CA ALA A 50 -12.15 -4.18 7.96
C ALA A 50 -13.16 -4.67 6.90
N ASP A 51 -12.92 -4.36 5.61
CA ASP A 51 -13.78 -4.78 4.50
C ASP A 51 -13.79 -6.31 4.34
N VAL A 52 -12.62 -6.95 4.47
CA VAL A 52 -12.44 -8.41 4.43
C VAL A 52 -12.91 -9.08 5.74
N GLY A 53 -12.85 -8.38 6.87
CA GLY A 53 -13.23 -8.90 8.19
C GLY A 53 -12.16 -9.79 8.83
N VAL A 54 -10.89 -9.64 8.45
CA VAL A 54 -9.77 -10.44 8.97
C VAL A 54 -8.68 -9.50 9.50
N ALA A 55 -8.52 -9.44 10.83
CA ALA A 55 -7.64 -8.48 11.49
C ALA A 55 -6.16 -8.63 11.11
N ASN A 56 -5.70 -9.86 10.88
CA ASN A 56 -4.30 -10.16 10.53
C ASN A 56 -4.14 -10.55 9.06
N LEU A 57 -5.00 -10.02 8.17
CA LEU A 57 -4.91 -10.31 6.74
C LEU A 57 -3.51 -9.96 6.21
N PRO A 58 -2.83 -10.87 5.49
CA PRO A 58 -1.58 -10.56 4.81
C PRO A 58 -1.82 -9.56 3.69
N VAL A 59 -1.33 -8.32 3.86
CA VAL A 59 -1.49 -7.23 2.89
C VAL A 59 -0.12 -6.81 2.37
N HIS A 60 0.10 -6.99 1.08
CA HIS A 60 1.28 -6.47 0.39
C HIS A 60 0.91 -5.15 -0.30
N VAL A 61 1.50 -4.04 0.15
CA VAL A 61 1.18 -2.72 -0.40
C VAL A 61 1.91 -2.48 -1.71
N ILE A 62 1.20 -1.98 -2.71
CA ILE A 62 1.79 -1.46 -3.95
C ILE A 62 1.67 0.06 -3.87
N GLY A 63 2.74 0.70 -3.38
CA GLY A 63 2.82 2.14 -3.16
C GLY A 63 2.75 2.96 -4.44
N GLY A 64 3.10 4.24 -4.30
CA GLY A 64 3.07 5.24 -5.37
C GLY A 64 3.68 4.82 -6.71
N ILE A 65 3.25 5.54 -7.75
CA ILE A 65 3.91 5.54 -9.07
C ILE A 65 5.37 6.00 -8.86
N ALA A 66 6.32 5.19 -9.31
CA ALA A 66 7.71 5.31 -8.91
C ALA A 66 8.38 6.63 -9.35
N ASP A 67 8.05 7.15 -10.54
CA ASP A 67 8.55 8.44 -11.05
C ASP A 67 8.12 9.67 -10.22
N LYS A 68 7.11 9.52 -9.36
CA LYS A 68 6.56 10.57 -8.48
C LYS A 68 6.82 10.30 -7.00
N THR A 69 7.49 9.21 -6.69
CA THR A 69 7.79 8.76 -5.33
C THR A 69 9.13 9.31 -4.89
N THR A 70 9.22 9.77 -3.64
CA THR A 70 10.47 10.25 -3.02
C THR A 70 11.04 9.21 -2.03
N PRO A 71 12.30 9.33 -1.60
CA PRO A 71 12.83 8.51 -0.51
C PRO A 71 12.03 8.63 0.79
N ASP A 72 11.52 9.82 1.12
CA ASP A 72 10.69 10.05 2.30
C ASP A 72 9.33 9.35 2.19
N ASP A 73 8.75 9.30 0.99
CA ASP A 73 7.54 8.52 0.74
C ASP A 73 7.79 7.02 0.99
N VAL A 74 8.93 6.49 0.52
CA VAL A 74 9.31 5.10 0.78
C VAL A 74 9.52 4.84 2.27
N ASP A 75 10.07 5.79 3.01
CA ASP A 75 10.19 5.69 4.47
C ASP A 75 8.83 5.63 5.16
N GLY A 76 7.93 6.56 4.83
CA GLY A 76 6.57 6.59 5.37
C GLY A 76 5.79 5.31 5.06
N MET A 77 5.83 4.86 3.80
CA MET A 77 5.21 3.61 3.36
C MET A 77 5.78 2.41 4.11
N TYR A 78 7.11 2.31 4.24
CA TYR A 78 7.75 1.22 4.97
C TYR A 78 7.34 1.20 6.44
N ARG A 79 7.35 2.36 7.11
CA ARG A 79 6.95 2.45 8.53
C ARG A 79 5.51 1.98 8.74
N ALA A 80 4.57 2.50 7.95
CA ALA A 80 3.16 2.12 8.03
C ALA A 80 2.93 0.63 7.77
N ALA A 81 3.61 0.08 6.75
CA ALA A 81 3.52 -1.33 6.38
C ALA A 81 4.12 -2.25 7.45
N ALA A 82 5.29 -1.88 7.99
CA ALA A 82 6.00 -2.66 9.01
C ALA A 82 5.23 -2.69 10.34
N GLU A 83 4.72 -1.55 10.81
CA GLU A 83 3.90 -1.44 12.03
C GLU A 83 2.63 -2.30 11.96
N ARG A 84 2.10 -2.54 10.74
CA ARG A 84 0.91 -3.36 10.49
C ARG A 84 1.20 -4.81 10.14
N GLY A 85 2.47 -5.21 10.16
CA GLY A 85 2.88 -6.58 9.86
C GLY A 85 2.69 -6.99 8.40
N SER A 86 2.81 -6.04 7.46
CA SER A 86 2.75 -6.35 6.03
C SER A 86 3.91 -7.28 5.64
N PRO A 87 3.67 -8.39 4.90
CA PRO A 87 4.73 -9.31 4.49
C PRO A 87 5.66 -8.73 3.42
N GLY A 88 5.29 -7.63 2.76
CA GLY A 88 6.10 -6.99 1.75
C GLY A 88 5.51 -5.67 1.27
N GLY A 89 6.25 -5.01 0.38
CA GLY A 89 5.84 -3.77 -0.27
C GLY A 89 6.58 -3.57 -1.58
N SER A 90 5.91 -2.95 -2.55
CA SER A 90 6.46 -2.57 -3.85
C SER A 90 6.02 -1.15 -4.23
N LEU A 91 6.62 -0.60 -5.28
CA LEU A 91 6.13 0.61 -5.95
C LEU A 91 5.50 0.22 -7.28
N TYR A 92 4.58 1.05 -7.77
CA TYR A 92 4.04 0.87 -9.11
C TYR A 92 5.01 1.42 -10.15
N ASP A 93 5.17 0.67 -11.24
CA ASP A 93 6.08 0.94 -12.37
C ASP A 93 7.58 0.77 -12.06
N TYR A 94 8.08 -0.45 -12.19
CA TYR A 94 9.50 -0.78 -12.05
C TYR A 94 10.42 0.00 -13.01
N ARG A 95 9.95 0.32 -14.24
CA ARG A 95 10.80 0.96 -15.24
C ARG A 95 11.17 2.39 -14.87
N THR A 96 10.39 3.02 -14.01
CA THR A 96 10.62 4.40 -13.58
C THR A 96 11.15 4.52 -12.15
N THR A 97 11.42 3.39 -11.49
CA THR A 97 12.05 3.39 -10.16
C THR A 97 13.47 3.91 -10.22
N ALA A 98 13.68 5.10 -9.65
CA ALA A 98 14.99 5.70 -9.54
C ALA A 98 15.88 4.98 -8.50
N ASP A 99 17.19 5.00 -8.72
CA ASP A 99 18.16 4.31 -7.85
C ASP A 99 18.10 4.76 -6.39
N ALA A 100 17.77 6.03 -6.16
CA ALA A 100 17.61 6.60 -4.82
C ALA A 100 16.50 5.94 -3.99
N LEU A 101 15.55 5.23 -4.61
CA LEU A 101 14.45 4.55 -3.91
C LEU A 101 14.88 3.16 -3.42
N TRP A 102 15.87 2.52 -4.04
CA TRP A 102 16.25 1.15 -3.72
C TRP A 102 16.70 0.92 -2.28
N PRO A 103 17.54 1.77 -1.65
CA PRO A 103 17.93 1.57 -0.26
C PRO A 103 16.72 1.48 0.68
N GLY A 104 15.72 2.34 0.46
CA GLY A 104 14.48 2.32 1.23
C GLY A 104 13.65 1.06 0.97
N MET A 105 13.52 0.66 -0.30
CA MET A 105 12.75 -0.51 -0.72
C MET A 105 13.37 -1.84 -0.25
N GLN A 106 14.69 -1.92 -0.16
CA GLN A 106 15.38 -3.13 0.30
C GLN A 106 15.00 -3.55 1.72
N ARG A 107 14.48 -2.63 2.54
CA ARG A 107 13.98 -2.93 3.89
C ARG A 107 12.79 -3.90 3.92
N PHE A 108 12.09 -4.08 2.79
CA PHE A 108 11.04 -5.08 2.66
C PHE A 108 11.56 -6.50 2.40
N ARG A 109 12.86 -6.68 2.11
CA ARG A 109 13.50 -8.00 2.02
C ARG A 109 13.75 -8.52 3.43
N ARG A 110 12.81 -9.27 3.98
CA ARG A 110 12.99 -10.03 5.22
C ARG A 110 13.57 -11.41 4.92
#